data_AF-A0A7D7ZTG5-F1
#
_entry.id   AF-A0A7D7ZTG5-F1
#
_cell.length_a   1.000
_cell.length_b   1.000
_cell.length_c   1.000
_cell.angle_alpha   90.00
_cell.angle_beta   90.00
_cell.angle_gamma   90.00
#
_symmetry.space_group_name_H-M   'P 1'
#
loop_
_entity.id
_entity.type
_entity.pdbx_description
1 polymer ?
#
loop_
_entity_poly.entity_id
_entity_poly.type
_entity_poly.pdbx_seq_one_letter_code
_entity_poly.pdbx_strand_id
1 'polypeptide(L)'
;MNNKLSKILTIGIAVIAVIGVILFFVVASVDEGDLEALNSATSPLITFSTLLIYLTVGVTLVLSIMGIIKNPESLKKTLLSIGVLAVLLGIAYLLADSNAVLDTQGEVLKGGEAGTASNQWAGSLIWYSIVLGCIGGLFFIYDLLKGLIKS
;
A
#
# COMPACT_ATOMS: atom_id res chain seq x y z
N MET A 1 24.79 -5.96 -20.45
CA MET A 1 23.76 -4.89 -20.42
C MET A 1 23.84 -4.12 -21.73
N ASN A 2 22.73 -3.91 -22.44
CA ASN A 2 22.76 -3.16 -23.71
C ASN A 2 23.15 -1.70 -23.43
N ASN A 3 24.36 -1.28 -23.81
CA ASN A 3 24.96 0.01 -23.47
C ASN A 3 24.11 1.24 -23.86
N LYS A 4 23.17 1.08 -24.80
CA LYS A 4 22.28 2.16 -25.25
C LYS A 4 21.16 2.45 -24.24
N LEU A 5 20.60 1.41 -23.62
CA LEU A 5 19.46 1.52 -22.70
C LEU A 5 19.89 2.07 -21.33
N SER A 6 21.08 1.67 -20.86
CA SER A 6 21.69 2.26 -19.67
C SER A 6 21.97 3.75 -19.87
N LYS A 7 22.50 4.14 -21.03
CA LYS A 7 22.85 5.54 -21.32
C LYS A 7 21.61 6.44 -21.38
N ILE A 8 20.51 5.97 -21.99
CA ILE A 8 19.27 6.76 -22.09
C ILE A 8 18.61 6.95 -20.72
N LEU A 9 18.66 5.93 -19.86
CA LEU A 9 18.15 6.01 -18.49
C LEU A 9 18.96 7.00 -17.65
N THR A 10 20.30 6.94 -17.72
CA THR A 10 21.18 7.88 -17.02
C THR A 10 20.92 9.32 -17.44
N ILE A 11 20.74 9.58 -18.75
CA ILE A 11 20.39 10.91 -19.25
C ILE A 11 19.04 11.37 -18.70
N GLY A 12 18.02 10.48 -18.71
CA GLY A 12 16.71 10.80 -18.14
C GLY A 12 16.77 11.17 -16.65
N ILE A 13 17.52 10.40 -15.85
CA ILE A 13 17.72 10.68 -14.43
C ILE A 13 18.44 12.02 -14.22
N ALA A 14 19.48 12.30 -15.01
CA ALA A 14 20.21 13.56 -14.93
C ALA A 14 19.31 14.76 -15.23
N VAL A 15 18.45 14.68 -16.24
CA VAL A 15 17.48 15.74 -16.57
C VAL A 15 16.50 15.97 -15.42
N ILE A 16 15.94 14.90 -14.86
CA ILE A 16 15.01 14.98 -13.71
C ILE A 16 15.71 15.65 -12.51
N ALA A 17 16.95 15.26 -12.22
CA ALA A 17 17.72 15.84 -11.13
C ALA A 17 18.00 17.33 -11.34
N VAL A 18 18.39 17.74 -12.55
CA VAL A 18 18.63 19.15 -12.89
C VAL A 18 17.35 19.97 -12.75
N ILE A 19 16.21 19.48 -13.23
CA ILE A 19 14.92 20.16 -13.07
C ILE A 19 14.58 20.34 -11.58
N GLY A 20 14.75 19.29 -10.77
CA GLY A 20 14.52 19.36 -9.33
C GLY A 20 15.41 20.38 -8.63
N VAL A 21 16.69 20.44 -8.99
CA VAL A 21 17.65 21.42 -8.45
C VAL A 21 17.26 22.85 -8.83
N ILE A 22 16.88 23.08 -10.09
CA ILE A 22 16.42 24.40 -10.55
C ILE A 22 15.19 24.84 -9.76
N LEU A 23 14.18 23.98 -9.65
CA LEU A 23 12.96 24.28 -8.90
C LEU A 23 13.22 24.53 -7.41
N PHE A 24 14.16 23.78 -6.82
CA PHE A 24 14.60 24.01 -5.45
C PHE A 24 15.23 25.39 -5.27
N PHE A 25 16.14 25.80 -6.16
CA PHE A 25 16.76 27.12 -6.10
C PHE A 25 15.74 28.25 -6.29
N VAL A 26 14.72 28.06 -7.14
CA VAL A 26 13.62 29.03 -7.30
C VAL A 26 12.92 29.26 -5.96
N VAL A 27 12.58 28.20 -5.23
CA VAL A 27 11.96 28.31 -3.89
C VAL A 27 12.92 28.95 -2.89
N ALA A 28 14.18 28.50 -2.86
CA ALA A 28 15.18 28.97 -1.90
C ALA A 28 15.59 30.45 -2.10
N SER A 29 15.27 31.04 -3.25
CA SER A 29 15.55 32.45 -3.56
C SER A 29 14.45 33.43 -3.15
N VAL A 30 13.30 32.92 -2.70
CA VAL A 30 12.17 33.75 -2.26
C VAL A 30 12.33 34.13 -0.79
N ASP A 31 12.03 35.39 -0.47
CA ASP A 31 12.02 35.87 0.92
C ASP A 31 10.87 35.24 1.71
N GLU A 32 11.16 34.80 2.94
CA GLU A 32 10.18 34.09 3.79
C GLU A 32 8.99 34.98 4.21
N GLY A 33 9.13 36.31 4.11
CA GLY A 33 8.08 37.27 4.44
C GLY A 33 6.99 37.44 3.37
N ASP A 34 7.23 36.98 2.13
CA ASP A 34 6.28 37.09 1.02
C ASP A 34 5.59 35.75 0.74
N LEU A 35 4.45 35.55 1.42
CA LEU A 35 3.65 34.32 1.34
C LEU A 35 3.07 34.07 -0.06
N GLU A 36 2.81 35.11 -0.86
CA GLU A 36 2.26 34.95 -2.21
C GLU A 36 3.36 34.48 -3.19
N ALA A 37 4.54 35.10 -3.12
CA ALA A 37 5.69 34.69 -3.91
C ALA A 37 6.17 33.27 -3.53
N LEU A 38 6.16 32.94 -2.23
CA LEU A 38 6.59 31.63 -1.75
C LEU A 38 5.66 30.51 -2.22
N ASN A 39 4.34 30.70 -2.13
CA ASN A 39 3.36 29.73 -2.65
C ASN A 39 3.49 29.53 -4.16
N SER A 40 3.69 30.63 -4.90
CA SER A 40 3.86 30.59 -6.35
C SER A 40 5.14 29.85 -6.77
N ALA A 41 6.24 30.04 -6.03
CA ALA A 41 7.50 29.34 -6.26
C ALA A 41 7.46 27.86 -5.85
N THR A 42 6.73 27.53 -4.79
CA THR A 42 6.66 26.16 -4.23
C THR A 42 5.72 25.26 -5.02
N SER A 43 4.66 25.80 -5.62
CA SER A 43 3.67 25.03 -6.38
C SER A 43 4.26 24.19 -7.54
N PRO A 44 5.16 24.73 -8.40
CA PRO A 44 5.86 23.94 -9.40
C PRO A 44 6.71 22.81 -8.82
N LEU A 45 7.38 23.03 -7.69
CA LEU A 45 8.19 22.01 -7.00
C LEU A 45 7.30 20.88 -6.47
N ILE A 46 6.20 21.21 -5.78
CA ILE A 46 5.24 20.22 -5.26
C ILE A 46 4.65 19.40 -6.40
N THR A 47 4.23 20.06 -7.49
CA THR A 47 3.63 19.39 -8.66
C THR A 47 4.62 18.43 -9.29
N PHE A 48 5.88 18.87 -9.49
CA PHE A 48 6.95 18.05 -10.03
C PHE A 48 7.23 16.83 -9.16
N SER A 49 7.40 17.02 -7.85
CA SER A 49 7.64 15.93 -6.90
C SER A 49 6.47 14.94 -6.82
N THR A 50 5.23 15.43 -6.82
CA THR A 50 4.03 14.58 -6.80
C THR A 50 3.93 13.75 -8.08
N LEU A 51 4.22 14.35 -9.23
CA LEU A 51 4.27 13.64 -10.51
C LEU A 51 5.36 12.56 -10.52
N LEU A 52 6.55 12.83 -9.97
CA LEU A 52 7.60 11.83 -9.84
C LEU A 52 7.20 10.68 -8.92
N ILE A 53 6.49 10.94 -7.83
CA ILE A 53 5.96 9.90 -6.95
C ILE A 53 4.98 9.02 -7.73
N TYR A 54 4.02 9.60 -8.46
CA TYR A 54 3.07 8.83 -9.27
C TYR A 54 3.75 8.01 -10.35
N LEU A 55 4.74 8.57 -11.05
CA LEU A 55 5.53 7.83 -12.04
C LEU A 55 6.32 6.69 -11.40
N THR A 56 6.96 6.93 -10.27
CA THR A 56 7.78 5.92 -9.57
C THR A 56 6.92 4.78 -9.07
N VAL A 57 5.80 5.09 -8.41
CA VAL A 57 4.83 4.09 -7.97
C VAL A 57 4.28 3.31 -9.16
N GLY A 58 3.88 4.01 -10.22
CA GLY A 58 3.36 3.37 -11.43
C GLY A 58 4.36 2.42 -12.08
N VAL A 59 5.60 2.87 -12.32
CA VAL A 59 6.67 2.06 -12.93
C VAL A 59 7.02 0.88 -12.02
N THR A 60 7.19 1.10 -10.73
CA THR A 60 7.53 0.02 -9.77
C THR A 60 6.43 -1.04 -9.73
N LEU A 61 5.15 -0.64 -9.69
CA LEU A 61 4.04 -1.59 -9.72
C LEU A 61 4.01 -2.37 -11.03
N VAL A 62 4.14 -1.70 -12.17
CA VAL A 62 4.13 -2.36 -13.48
C VAL A 62 5.30 -3.34 -13.62
N LEU A 63 6.52 -2.94 -13.24
CA LEU A 63 7.69 -3.81 -13.30
C LEU A 63 7.59 -4.97 -12.30
N SER A 64 7.05 -4.73 -11.11
CA SER A 64 6.81 -5.78 -10.11
C SER A 64 5.83 -6.84 -10.64
N ILE A 65 4.67 -6.41 -11.15
CA ILE A 65 3.66 -7.30 -11.73
C ILE A 65 4.22 -8.04 -12.94
N MET A 66 4.89 -7.34 -13.86
CA MET A 66 5.53 -7.93 -15.03
C MET A 66 6.61 -8.96 -14.63
N GLY A 67 7.36 -8.66 -13.56
CA GLY A 67 8.34 -9.55 -12.97
C GLY A 67 7.70 -10.83 -12.44
N ILE A 68 6.57 -10.73 -11.73
CA ILE A 68 5.83 -11.90 -11.23
C ILE A 68 5.30 -12.72 -12.42
N ILE A 69 4.65 -12.09 -13.40
CA ILE A 69 4.04 -12.78 -14.56
C ILE A 69 5.09 -13.53 -15.40
N LYS A 70 6.27 -12.92 -15.62
CA LYS A 70 7.35 -13.55 -16.41
C LYS A 70 8.05 -14.68 -15.67
N ASN A 71 7.89 -14.78 -14.36
CA ASN A 71 8.51 -15.82 -13.53
C ASN A 71 7.44 -16.81 -13.06
N PRO A 72 7.25 -17.97 -13.73
CA PRO A 72 6.16 -18.89 -13.44
C PRO A 72 6.19 -19.44 -12.00
N GLU A 73 7.39 -19.60 -11.43
CA GLU A 73 7.54 -20.04 -10.04
C GLU A 73 7.00 -18.99 -9.05
N SER A 74 7.41 -17.72 -9.22
CA SER A 74 6.95 -16.60 -8.39
C SER A 74 5.47 -16.33 -8.56
N LEU A 75 4.96 -16.44 -9.80
CA LEU A 75 3.53 -16.32 -10.09
C LEU A 75 2.72 -17.38 -9.36
N LYS A 76 3.14 -18.65 -9.42
CA LYS A 76 2.45 -19.75 -8.73
C LYS A 76 2.44 -19.55 -7.22
N LYS A 77 3.57 -19.15 -6.62
CA LYS A 77 3.66 -18.86 -5.18
C LYS A 77 2.73 -17.70 -4.77
N THR A 78 2.69 -16.65 -5.58
CA THR A 78 1.83 -15.48 -5.34
C THR A 78 0.35 -15.82 -5.50
N LEU A 79 -0.01 -16.59 -6.53
CA LEU A 79 -1.40 -17.05 -6.72
C LEU A 79 -1.83 -18.00 -5.60
N LEU A 80 -0.93 -18.87 -5.13
CA LEU A 80 -1.20 -19.74 -4.02
C LEU A 80 -1.40 -18.95 -2.72
N SER A 81 -0.58 -17.93 -2.45
CA SER A 81 -0.77 -17.08 -1.27
C SER A 81 -2.08 -16.31 -1.34
N ILE A 82 -2.40 -15.69 -2.48
CA ILE A 82 -3.70 -15.02 -2.70
C ILE A 82 -4.86 -16.01 -2.56
N GLY A 83 -4.72 -17.23 -3.08
CA GLY A 83 -5.72 -18.28 -2.95
C GLY A 83 -5.98 -18.65 -1.49
N VAL A 84 -4.92 -18.83 -0.68
CA VAL A 84 -5.06 -19.07 0.76
C VAL A 84 -5.75 -17.90 1.45
N LEU A 85 -5.35 -16.66 1.15
CA LEU A 85 -5.99 -15.45 1.70
C LEU A 85 -7.48 -15.38 1.33
N ALA A 86 -7.84 -15.73 0.09
CA ALA A 86 -9.23 -15.77 -0.36
C ALA A 86 -10.04 -16.86 0.35
N VAL A 87 -9.45 -18.03 0.58
CA VAL A 87 -10.09 -19.10 1.37
C VAL A 87 -10.32 -18.65 2.81
N LEU A 88 -9.33 -18.01 3.43
CA LEU A 88 -9.46 -17.46 4.78
C LEU A 88 -10.53 -16.36 4.86
N LEU A 89 -10.62 -15.50 3.84
CA LEU A 89 -11.68 -14.50 3.74
C LEU A 89 -13.06 -15.17 3.58
N GLY A 90 -13.15 -16.25 2.80
CA GLY A 90 -14.38 -17.04 2.68
C GLY A 90 -14.81 -17.66 4.01
N ILE A 91 -13.87 -18.23 4.77
CA ILE A 91 -14.15 -18.74 6.12
C ILE A 91 -14.61 -17.60 7.03
N ALA A 92 -13.92 -16.47 7.02
CA ALA A 92 -14.29 -15.31 7.81
C ALA A 92 -15.68 -14.77 7.45
N TYR A 93 -16.05 -14.82 6.16
CA TYR A 93 -17.38 -14.45 5.69
C TYR A 93 -18.47 -15.39 6.19
N LEU A 94 -18.19 -16.69 6.32
CA LEU A 94 -19.13 -17.66 6.90
C LEU A 94 -19.25 -17.54 8.42
N LEU A 95 -18.19 -17.12 9.10
CA LEU A 95 -18.20 -16.85 10.54
C LEU A 95 -18.86 -15.52 10.88
N ALA A 96 -18.85 -14.57 9.95
CA ALA A 96 -19.47 -13.27 10.12
C ALA A 96 -20.98 -13.40 10.20
N ASP A 97 -21.53 -12.80 11.24
CA ASP A 97 -22.95 -12.67 11.45
C ASP A 97 -23.42 -11.28 11.00
N SER A 98 -24.69 -11.17 10.61
CA SER A 98 -25.31 -9.92 10.13
C SER A 98 -26.38 -9.39 11.07
N ASN A 99 -26.30 -9.67 12.37
CA ASN A 99 -27.17 -9.05 13.36
C ASN A 99 -26.95 -7.54 13.42
N ALA A 100 -27.98 -6.80 13.83
CA ALA A 100 -27.91 -5.36 13.93
C ALA A 100 -26.77 -4.93 14.86
N VAL A 101 -25.89 -4.05 14.35
CA VAL A 101 -24.82 -3.47 15.15
C VAL A 101 -25.36 -2.22 15.81
N LEU A 102 -25.35 -2.23 17.13
CA LEU A 102 -25.89 -1.15 17.96
C LEU A 102 -24.76 -0.23 18.42
N ASP A 103 -25.08 1.05 18.57
CA ASP A 103 -24.23 2.00 19.25
C ASP A 103 -24.32 1.86 20.77
N THR A 104 -23.61 2.74 21.50
CA THR A 104 -23.61 2.75 22.97
C THR A 104 -24.96 3.15 23.58
N GLN A 105 -25.88 3.68 22.78
CA GLN A 105 -27.22 4.13 23.17
C GLN A 105 -28.31 3.11 22.77
N GLY A 106 -27.93 2.02 22.09
CA GLY A 106 -28.84 0.96 21.64
C GLY A 106 -29.47 1.21 20.28
N GLU A 107 -29.06 2.28 19.58
CA GLU A 107 -29.56 2.60 18.24
C GLU A 107 -28.75 1.87 17.17
N VAL A 108 -29.41 1.50 16.07
CA VAL A 108 -28.74 0.78 14.97
C VAL A 108 -27.80 1.73 14.23
N LEU A 109 -26.54 1.33 14.08
CA LEU A 109 -25.56 2.08 13.31
C LEU A 109 -25.93 2.09 11.82
N LYS A 110 -25.71 3.24 11.18
CA LYS A 110 -25.89 3.38 9.73
C LYS A 110 -24.97 2.41 8.98
N GLY A 111 -25.55 1.51 8.18
CA GLY A 111 -24.81 0.44 7.50
C GLY A 111 -24.54 -0.80 8.38
N GLY A 112 -24.97 -0.77 9.64
CA GLY A 112 -24.96 -1.87 10.59
C GLY A 112 -26.34 -2.50 10.74
N GLU A 113 -27.29 -2.21 9.85
CA GLU A 113 -28.63 -2.79 9.93
C GLU A 113 -28.57 -4.30 9.68
N ALA A 114 -29.49 -5.03 10.30
CA ALA A 114 -29.52 -6.48 10.22
C ALA A 114 -29.71 -6.94 8.76
N GLY A 115 -28.91 -7.93 8.33
CA GLY A 115 -28.96 -8.48 6.97
C GLY A 115 -28.40 -7.58 5.87
N THR A 116 -27.82 -6.42 6.20
CA THR A 116 -27.19 -5.56 5.18
C THR A 116 -25.83 -6.11 4.74
N ALA A 117 -25.50 -5.90 3.46
CA ALA A 117 -24.21 -6.33 2.91
C ALA A 117 -23.04 -5.62 3.61
N SER A 118 -23.18 -4.33 3.93
CA SER A 118 -22.15 -3.56 4.65
C SER A 118 -21.83 -4.18 6.01
N ASN A 119 -22.86 -4.61 6.75
CA ASN A 119 -22.69 -5.26 8.04
C ASN A 119 -22.00 -6.62 7.90
N GLN A 120 -22.45 -7.46 6.96
CA GLN A 120 -21.81 -8.76 6.70
C GLN A 120 -20.33 -8.61 6.33
N TRP A 121 -19.98 -7.66 5.44
CA TRP A 121 -18.60 -7.43 5.03
C TRP A 121 -17.73 -6.85 6.16
N ALA A 122 -18.29 -5.97 6.98
CA ALA A 122 -17.58 -5.46 8.15
C ALA A 122 -17.26 -6.61 9.13
N GLY A 123 -18.26 -7.43 9.47
CA GLY A 123 -18.07 -8.62 10.31
C GLY A 123 -17.05 -9.60 9.71
N SER A 124 -17.09 -9.79 8.40
CA SER A 124 -16.14 -10.64 7.67
C SER A 124 -14.71 -10.14 7.80
N LEU A 125 -14.47 -8.83 7.67
CA LEU A 125 -13.14 -8.25 7.79
C LEU A 125 -12.61 -8.27 9.23
N ILE A 126 -13.49 -8.17 10.23
CA ILE A 126 -13.12 -8.35 11.64
C ILE A 126 -12.67 -9.79 11.88
N TRP A 127 -13.48 -10.78 11.50
CA TRP A 127 -13.12 -12.20 11.62
C TRP A 127 -11.87 -12.54 10.82
N TYR A 128 -11.72 -11.99 9.62
CA TYR A 128 -10.54 -12.17 8.79
C TYR A 128 -9.28 -11.65 9.49
N SER A 129 -9.37 -10.47 10.10
CA SER A 129 -8.26 -9.88 10.87
C SER A 129 -7.92 -10.70 12.12
N ILE A 130 -8.93 -11.21 12.84
CA ILE A 130 -8.73 -12.09 14.00
C ILE A 130 -8.04 -13.39 13.56
N VAL A 131 -8.53 -14.06 12.51
CA VAL A 131 -7.94 -15.30 12.00
C VAL A 131 -6.49 -15.09 11.58
N LEU A 132 -6.21 -14.04 10.80
CA LEU A 132 -4.84 -13.71 10.39
C LEU A 132 -3.95 -13.38 11.60
N GLY A 133 -4.46 -12.61 12.56
CA GLY A 133 -3.75 -12.26 13.80
C GLY A 133 -3.44 -13.49 14.65
N CYS A 134 -4.39 -14.42 14.79
CA CYS A 134 -4.18 -15.68 15.51
C CYS A 134 -3.14 -16.56 14.80
N ILE A 135 -3.24 -16.75 13.49
CA ILE A 135 -2.27 -17.55 12.73
C ILE A 135 -0.88 -16.93 12.83
N GLY A 136 -0.75 -15.62 12.58
CA GLY A 136 0.52 -14.91 12.66
C GLY A 136 1.12 -14.94 14.08
N GLY A 137 0.29 -14.74 15.10
CA GLY A 137 0.70 -14.80 16.50
C GLY A 137 1.19 -16.19 16.92
N LEU A 138 0.51 -17.26 16.50
CA LEU A 138 0.95 -18.64 16.77
C LEU A 138 2.29 -18.96 16.13
N PHE A 139 2.49 -18.59 14.86
CA PHE A 139 3.78 -18.77 14.18
C PHE A 139 4.90 -17.97 14.85
N PHE A 140 4.61 -16.74 15.26
CA PHE A 140 5.57 -15.90 15.97
C PHE A 140 6.01 -16.52 17.30
N ILE A 141 5.06 -17.02 18.11
CA ILE A 141 5.37 -17.70 19.39
C ILE A 141 6.18 -18.98 19.13
N TYR A 142 5.80 -19.77 18.13
CA TYR A 142 6.53 -20.98 17.76
C TYR A 142 7.99 -20.68 17.37
N ASP A 143 8.19 -19.66 16.53
CA ASP A 143 9.53 -19.25 16.10
C ASP A 143 10.37 -18.73 17.26
N LEU A 144 9.78 -17.98 18.20
CA LEU A 144 10.46 -17.55 19.44
C LEU A 144 10.93 -18.72 20.30
N LEU A 145 10.04 -19.68 20.58
CA LEU A 145 10.38 -20.85 21.40
C LEU A 145 11.47 -21.70 20.75
N LYS A 146 11.37 -21.93 19.44
CA LYS A 146 12.38 -22.67 18.68
C LYS A 146 13.72 -21.93 18.65
N GLY A 147 13.70 -20.60 18.54
CA GLY A 147 14.89 -19.76 18.63
C GLY A 147 15.58 -19.87 19.98
N LEU A 148 14.82 -19.90 21.08
CA LEU A 148 15.35 -20.03 22.44
C LEU A 148 16.00 -21.39 22.69
N ILE A 149 15.43 -22.49 22.18
CA ILE A 149 15.96 -23.85 22.37
C ILE A 149 17.24 -24.09 21.57
N LYS A 150 17.44 -23.34 20.48
CA LYS A 150 18.59 -23.50 19.57
C LYS A 150 19.76 -22.58 19.90
N SER A 151 19.63 -21.73 20.92
CA SER A 151 20.69 -20.88 21.49
C SER A 151 21.37 -21.56 22.66
#